data_AF-A0A7Z7AXA6-F1
#
_entry.id   AF-A0A7Z7AXA6-F1
#
_cell.length_a   1.000
_cell.length_b   1.000
_cell.length_c   1.000
_cell.angle_alpha   90.00
_cell.angle_beta   90.00
_cell.angle_gamma   90.00
#
_symmetry.space_group_name_H-M   'P 1'
#
loop_
_entity.id
_entity.type
_entity.pdbx_description
1 polymer ?
#
loop_
_entity_poly.entity_id
_entity_poly.type
_entity_poly.pdbx_seq_one_letter_code
_entity_poly.pdbx_strand_id
1 'polypeptide(L)'
;MKTVRVVLIEEVGIKYNSLRERASGSKKESAIVEAIKDKAELIKKDMHYGIPVNKKLIPDVYRTNYDVKNLFRVELAYFWRMLYTLKNDHDDGKSYSCSCLGYS
;
A
#
# COMPACT_ATOMS: atom_id res chain seq x y z
N MET A 1 -12.81 18.44 6.08
CA MET A 1 -12.65 17.15 5.35
C MET A 1 -11.32 16.55 5.79
N LYS A 2 -11.28 15.27 6.21
CA LYS A 2 -10.04 14.66 6.69
C LYS A 2 -9.11 14.41 5.49
N THR A 3 -7.95 15.05 5.46
CA THR A 3 -6.97 14.89 4.38
C THR A 3 -6.23 13.57 4.57
N VAL A 4 -6.38 12.66 3.61
CA VAL A 4 -5.72 11.34 3.60
C VAL A 4 -4.51 11.42 2.66
N ARG A 5 -3.30 11.26 3.21
CA ARG A 5 -2.06 11.25 2.41
C ARG A 5 -1.54 9.83 2.27
N VAL A 6 -1.31 9.38 1.04
CA VAL A 6 -0.64 8.09 0.80
C VAL A 6 0.86 8.34 0.66
N VAL A 7 1.64 7.72 1.53
CA VAL A 7 3.09 7.76 1.60
C VAL A 7 3.60 6.39 1.16
N LEU A 8 4.52 6.36 0.21
CA LEU A 8 5.21 5.13 -0.18
C LEU A 8 6.53 5.08 0.57
N ILE A 9 6.86 3.93 1.15
CA ILE A 9 8.22 3.69 1.65
C ILE A 9 9.18 3.65 0.46
N GLU A 10 10.44 4.03 0.68
CA GLU A 10 11.45 4.18 -0.39
C GLU A 10 11.57 2.93 -1.26
N GLU A 11 11.70 1.75 -0.65
CA GLU A 11 11.77 0.45 -1.33
C GLU A 11 10.56 0.17 -2.25
N VAL A 12 9.38 0.67 -1.87
CA VAL A 12 8.13 0.48 -2.60
C VAL A 12 7.97 1.55 -3.68
N GLY A 13 8.40 2.78 -3.41
CA GLY A 13 8.47 3.85 -4.41
C GLY A 13 9.34 3.43 -5.59
N ILE A 14 10.50 2.82 -5.33
CA ILE A 14 11.40 2.29 -6.36
C ILE A 14 10.70 1.21 -7.19
N LYS A 15 10.10 0.19 -6.55
CA LYS A 15 9.37 -0.88 -7.26
C LYS A 15 8.20 -0.34 -8.08
N TYR A 16 7.44 0.60 -7.53
CA TYR A 16 6.32 1.24 -8.22
C TYR A 16 6.79 2.05 -9.44
N ASN A 17 7.89 2.78 -9.32
CA ASN A 17 8.44 3.51 -10.46
C ASN A 17 8.91 2.56 -11.55
N SER A 18 9.64 1.49 -11.21
CA SER A 18 10.06 0.47 -12.18
C SER A 18 8.87 -0.20 -12.87
N LEU A 19 7.78 -0.50 -12.14
CA LEU A 19 6.53 -1.01 -12.75
C LEU A 19 5.92 0.00 -13.72
N ARG A 20 5.91 1.28 -13.34
CA ARG A 20 5.36 2.36 -14.17
C ARG A 20 6.17 2.56 -15.45
N GLU A 21 7.49 2.43 -15.39
CA GLU A 21 8.36 2.51 -16.57
C GLU A 21 8.09 1.35 -17.53
N ARG A 22 7.87 0.14 -17.01
CA ARG A 22 7.58 -1.05 -17.81
C ARG A 22 6.13 -1.16 -18.28
N ALA A 23 5.21 -0.44 -17.63
CA ALA A 23 3.78 -0.42 -17.98
C ALA A 23 3.53 -0.02 -19.44
N SER A 24 4.38 0.83 -20.03
CA SER A 24 4.28 1.23 -21.44
C SER A 24 4.51 0.06 -22.41
N GLY A 25 5.26 -0.97 -22.00
CA GLY A 25 5.59 -2.13 -22.84
C GLY A 25 4.69 -3.34 -22.61
N SER A 26 3.85 -3.34 -21.56
CA SER A 26 3.19 -4.55 -21.09
C SER A 26 1.80 -4.26 -20.52
N LYS A 27 0.78 -4.88 -21.15
CA LYS A 27 -0.62 -4.76 -20.71
C LYS A 27 -0.81 -5.23 -19.26
N LYS A 28 -0.04 -6.24 -18.82
CA LYS A 28 -0.12 -6.77 -17.45
C LYS A 28 0.36 -5.72 -16.44
N GLU A 29 1.51 -5.11 -16.70
CA GLU A 29 2.11 -4.11 -15.80
C GLU A 29 1.27 -2.83 -15.76
N SER A 30 0.73 -2.40 -16.89
CA SER A 30 -0.21 -1.28 -16.95
C SER A 30 -1.47 -1.52 -16.11
N ALA A 31 -2.07 -2.71 -16.22
CA ALA A 31 -3.23 -3.09 -15.42
C ALA A 31 -2.92 -3.16 -13.91
N ILE A 32 -1.71 -3.57 -13.52
CA ILE A 32 -1.27 -3.55 -12.11
C ILE A 32 -1.16 -2.10 -11.60
N VAL A 33 -0.53 -1.22 -12.37
CA VAL A 33 -0.38 0.20 -12.00
C VAL A 33 -1.74 0.89 -11.86
N GLU A 34 -2.67 0.62 -12.78
CA GLU A 34 -4.03 1.13 -12.72
C GLU A 34 -4.77 0.60 -11.49
N ALA A 35 -4.71 -0.70 -11.24
CA ALA A 35 -5.30 -1.31 -10.05
C ALA A 35 -4.74 -0.71 -8.75
N ILE A 36 -3.43 -0.44 -8.66
CA ILE A 36 -2.82 0.21 -7.49
C ILE A 36 -3.41 1.61 -7.30
N LYS A 37 -3.56 2.40 -8.36
CA LYS A 37 -4.15 3.75 -8.28
C LYS A 37 -5.60 3.69 -7.83
N ASP A 38 -6.41 2.82 -8.42
CA ASP A 38 -7.81 2.66 -8.04
C ASP A 38 -7.95 2.24 -6.57
N LYS A 39 -7.15 1.27 -6.12
CA LYS A 39 -7.16 0.85 -4.72
C LYS A 39 -6.69 1.96 -3.79
N ALA A 40 -5.70 2.76 -4.17
CA ALA A 40 -5.26 3.90 -3.37
C ALA A 40 -6.38 4.95 -3.21
N GLU A 41 -7.15 5.23 -4.27
CA GLU A 41 -8.32 6.10 -4.20
C GLU A 41 -9.44 5.54 -3.31
N LEU A 42 -9.66 4.22 -3.35
CA LEU A 42 -10.60 3.55 -2.44
C LEU A 42 -10.16 3.65 -0.98
N ILE A 43 -8.87 3.46 -0.69
CA ILE A 43 -8.31 3.58 0.66
C ILE A 43 -8.44 5.02 1.19
N LYS A 44 -8.33 6.03 0.31
CA LYS A 44 -8.57 7.44 0.67
C LYS A 44 -10.03 7.69 1.09
N LYS A 45 -10.99 7.02 0.44
CA LYS A 45 -12.41 7.12 0.76
C LYS A 45 -12.79 6.30 1.99
N ASP A 46 -12.23 5.10 2.12
CA ASP A 46 -12.47 4.17 3.21
C ASP A 46 -11.14 3.66 3.80
N MET A 47 -10.80 4.15 4.99
CA MET A 47 -9.54 3.82 5.64
C MET A 47 -9.44 2.35 6.07
N HIS A 48 -10.57 1.66 6.24
CA HIS A 48 -10.62 0.26 6.65
C HIS A 48 -10.78 -0.68 5.45
N TYR A 49 -10.50 -0.20 4.24
CA TYR A 49 -10.66 -0.97 3.02
C TYR A 49 -9.67 -2.15 2.91
N GLY A 50 -10.20 -3.37 2.96
CA GLY A 50 -9.44 -4.59 2.74
C GLY A 50 -9.53 -5.54 3.92
N ILE A 51 -8.59 -6.49 3.96
CA ILE A 51 -8.58 -7.55 4.96
C ILE A 51 -7.57 -7.19 6.05
N PRO A 52 -8.00 -6.98 7.31
CA PRO A 52 -7.06 -6.74 8.41
C PRO A 52 -6.22 -7.99 8.66
N VAL A 53 -4.91 -7.82 8.72
CA VAL A 53 -3.96 -8.88 9.03
C VAL A 53 -3.81 -8.98 10.54
N ASN A 54 -3.95 -10.18 11.08
CA ASN A 54 -3.82 -10.42 12.51
C ASN A 54 -2.40 -10.06 12.97
N LYS A 55 -2.27 -9.37 14.12
CA LYS A 55 -0.99 -8.85 14.63
C LYS A 55 0.07 -9.94 14.82
N LYS A 56 -0.37 -11.17 15.12
CA LYS A 56 0.50 -12.36 15.26
C LYS A 56 1.17 -12.79 13.94
N LEU A 57 0.57 -12.45 12.80
CA LEU A 57 1.08 -12.79 11.47
C LEU A 57 1.99 -11.70 10.89
N ILE A 58 2.10 -10.55 11.57
CA ILE A 58 2.94 -9.44 11.12
C ILE A 58 4.38 -9.77 11.51
N PRO A 59 5.33 -9.87 10.56
CA PRO A 59 6.74 -10.11 10.88
C PRO A 59 7.30 -9.03 11.81
N ASP A 60 8.16 -9.42 12.75
CA ASP A 60 8.77 -8.48 13.71
C ASP A 60 9.55 -7.34 13.02
N VAL A 61 10.13 -7.60 11.86
CA VAL A 61 10.83 -6.58 11.05
C VAL A 61 9.93 -5.37 10.77
N TYR A 62 8.66 -5.59 10.42
CA TYR A 62 7.72 -4.49 10.16
C TYR A 62 7.25 -3.79 11.44
N ARG A 63 7.18 -4.52 12.56
CA ARG A 63 6.83 -3.95 13.86
C ARG A 63 7.95 -3.04 14.37
N THR A 64 9.20 -3.47 14.26
CA THR A 64 10.37 -2.75 14.76
C THR A 64 10.77 -1.59 13.85
N ASN A 65 10.85 -1.81 12.53
CA ASN A 65 11.38 -0.78 11.62
C ASN A 65 10.36 0.31 11.29
N TYR A 66 9.06 -0.03 11.32
CA TYR A 66 8.01 0.84 10.80
C TYR A 66 6.89 1.13 11.82
N ASP A 67 7.01 0.68 13.08
CA ASP A 67 6.00 0.83 14.15
C ASP A 67 4.58 0.42 13.69
N VAL A 68 4.48 -0.68 12.93
CA VAL A 68 3.20 -1.10 12.35
C VAL A 68 2.30 -1.71 13.42
N LYS A 69 1.26 -0.96 13.81
CA LYS A 69 0.23 -1.42 14.78
C LYS A 69 -0.96 -2.09 14.11
N ASN A 70 -1.29 -1.68 12.89
CA ASN A 70 -2.40 -2.19 12.10
C ASN A 70 -1.92 -2.42 10.66
N LEU A 71 -2.15 -3.61 10.12
CA LEU A 71 -1.76 -3.95 8.76
C LEU A 71 -2.99 -4.42 7.99
N PHE A 72 -3.20 -3.86 6.80
CA PHE A 72 -4.30 -4.22 5.92
C PHE A 72 -3.74 -4.81 4.64
N ARG A 73 -4.35 -5.90 4.19
CA ARG A 73 -4.05 -6.55 2.92
C ARG A 73 -5.16 -6.26 1.92
N VAL A 74 -4.76 -5.79 0.75
CA VAL A 74 -5.63 -5.59 -0.40
C VAL A 74 -5.14 -6.47 -1.54
N GLU A 75 -6.08 -7.19 -2.15
CA GLU A 75 -5.80 -8.03 -3.29
C GLU A 75 -5.91 -7.21 -4.58
N LEU A 76 -4.91 -7.37 -5.44
CA LEU A 76 -4.79 -6.72 -6.74
C LEU A 76 -4.85 -7.78 -7.84
N ALA A 77 -4.97 -7.32 -9.09
CA ALA A 77 -4.90 -8.18 -10.25
C ALA A 77 -3.57 -8.97 -10.29
N TYR A 78 -3.59 -10.12 -10.97
CA TYR A 78 -2.41 -10.96 -11.21
C TYR A 78 -1.71 -11.46 -9.93
N PHE A 79 -2.47 -11.77 -8.87
CA PHE A 79 -1.94 -12.23 -7.58
C PHE A 79 -1.08 -11.22 -6.83
N TRP A 80 -1.11 -9.95 -7.24
CA TRP A 80 -0.45 -8.87 -6.51
C TRP A 80 -1.18 -8.60 -5.21
N ARG A 81 -0.40 -8.23 -4.18
CA ARG A 81 -0.93 -7.89 -2.86
C ARG A 81 -0.35 -6.57 -2.43
N MET A 82 -1.23 -5.66 -2.06
CA MET A 82 -0.86 -4.37 -1.49
C MET A 82 -1.06 -4.46 0.01
N LEU A 83 -0.03 -4.12 0.77
CA LEU A 83 -0.12 -4.04 2.22
C LEU A 83 -0.01 -2.57 2.61
N TYR A 84 -0.87 -2.12 3.51
CA TYR A 84 -0.79 -0.75 4.00
C TYR A 84 -1.09 -0.66 5.48
N THR A 85 -0.53 0.36 6.11
CA THR A 85 -0.75 0.66 7.53
C THR A 85 -1.37 2.04 7.69
N LEU A 86 -2.19 2.17 8.71
CA LEU A 86 -2.78 3.43 9.12
C LEU A 86 -1.89 4.05 10.20
N LYS A 87 -1.27 5.19 9.89
CA LYS A 87 -0.59 6.00 10.90
C LYS A 87 -1.38 7.29 11.11
N ASN A 88 -1.71 7.57 12.37
CA ASN A 88 -2.16 8.91 12.72
C ASN A 88 -0.90 9.74 12.92
N ASP A 89 -0.63 10.65 12.00
CA ASP A 89 0.32 11.72 12.27
C ASP A 89 -0.37 12.67 13.26
N HIS A 90 0.34 13.12 14.30
CA HIS A 90 -0.26 13.84 15.42
C HIS A 90 -0.65 15.29 15.07
N ASP A 91 -0.43 15.72 13.83
CA ASP A 91 -0.74 17.07 13.35
C ASP A 91 -1.72 17.00 12.15
N ASP A 92 -3.02 17.11 12.45
CA ASP A 92 -4.19 17.32 11.57
C ASP A 92 -4.31 16.58 10.21
N GLY A 93 -3.52 15.54 9.95
CA GLY A 93 -3.53 14.83 8.67
C GLY A 93 -3.05 13.40 8.79
N LYS A 94 -3.98 12.43 8.78
CA LYS A 94 -3.65 11.01 8.78
C LYS A 94 -2.80 10.67 7.55
N SER A 95 -1.61 10.13 7.80
CA SER A 95 -0.63 9.77 6.77
C SER A 95 -0.51 8.25 6.70
N TYR A 96 -0.73 7.68 5.53
CA TYR A 96 -0.91 6.25 5.30
C TYR A 96 0.36 5.75 4.62
N SER A 97 1.12 4.89 5.28
CA SER A 97 2.29 4.29 4.64
C SER A 97 1.85 3.02 3.90
N CYS A 98 2.04 2.99 2.59
CA CYS A 98 1.73 1.84 1.75
C CYS A 98 3.00 1.09 1.38
N SER A 99 3.01 -0.20 1.72
CA SER A 99 4.06 -1.14 1.39
C SER A 99 3.52 -2.15 0.37
N CYS A 100 3.69 -1.87 -0.92
CA CYS A 100 3.31 -2.81 -1.98
C CYS A 100 4.34 -3.95 -2.06
N LEU A 101 4.04 -5.08 -1.42
CA LEU A 101 4.81 -6.31 -1.55
C LEU A 101 4.21 -7.16 -2.68
N GLY A 102 4.63 -6.87 -3.91
CA GLY A 102 4.45 -7.80 -5.02
C GLY A 102 5.40 -8.99 -4.84
N TYR A 103 4.83 -10.19 -4.67
CA TYR A 103 5.55 -11.45 -4.77
C TYR A 103 5.73 -11.76 -6.27
N SER A 104 6.96 -12.01 -6.70
CA SER A 104 7.25 -12.64 -7.99
C SER A 104 7.14 -14.15 -7.89
#